data_AF-A0A7G6T181-F1
#
_entry.id   AF-A0A7G6T181-F1
#
_cell.length_a   1.000
_cell.length_b   1.000
_cell.length_c   1.000
_cell.angle_alpha   90.00
_cell.angle_beta   90.00
_cell.angle_gamma   90.00
#
_symmetry.space_group_name_H-M   'P 1'
#
loop_
_entity.id
_entity.type
_entity.pdbx_description
1 polymer ?
#
loop_
_entity_poly.entity_id
_entity_poly.type
_entity_poly.pdbx_seq_one_letter_code
_entity_poly.pdbx_strand_id
1 'polypeptide(L)' 'MILGRQRAENFLVEWVEKYDLIQGCSGRDQTQIEQLARRLIADAEAEGISEIDLTEAFNETRYSALADLLMPKT' A
#
# COMPACT_ATOMS: atom_id res chain seq x y z
N MET A 1 -4.40 14.35 -14.65
CA MET A 1 -3.83 13.79 -13.42
C MET A 1 -3.54 12.29 -13.59
N ILE A 2 -2.80 11.90 -14.64
CA ILE A 2 -2.55 10.46 -14.96
C ILE A 2 -1.17 10.00 -14.42
N LEU A 3 -0.24 10.95 -14.19
CA LEU A 3 1.11 10.63 -13.71
C LEU A 3 1.20 10.23 -12.22
N GLY A 4 0.37 10.81 -11.33
CA GLY A 4 0.40 10.51 -9.90
C GLY A 4 0.01 9.07 -9.60
N ARG A 5 -1.12 8.64 -10.16
CA ARG A 5 -1.63 7.27 -10.08
C ARG A 5 -0.64 6.21 -10.59
N GLN A 6 -0.13 6.34 -11.82
CA GLN A 6 0.77 5.32 -12.39
C GLN A 6 2.04 5.14 -11.55
N ARG A 7 2.51 6.23 -10.94
CA ARG A 7 3.66 6.22 -10.05
C ARG A 7 3.34 5.50 -8.73
N ALA A 8 2.15 5.72 -8.17
CA ALA A 8 1.67 5.01 -7.00
C ALA A 8 1.51 3.49 -7.24
N GLU A 9 0.97 3.10 -8.40
CA GLU A 9 0.84 1.68 -8.77
C GLU A 9 2.20 0.98 -8.87
N ASN A 10 3.17 1.61 -9.55
CA ASN A 10 4.51 1.04 -9.69
C ASN A 10 5.20 0.92 -8.31
N PHE A 11 5.09 1.97 -7.49
CA PHE A 11 5.59 1.94 -6.12
C PHE A 11 4.98 0.80 -5.32
N LEU A 12 3.66 0.57 -5.41
CA LEU A 12 3.00 -0.51 -4.68
C LEU A 12 3.51 -1.90 -5.10
N VAL A 13 3.73 -2.12 -6.39
CA VAL A 13 4.29 -3.37 -6.90
C VAL A 13 5.70 -3.60 -6.34
N GLU A 14 6.58 -2.61 -6.48
CA GLU A 14 7.96 -2.69 -5.98
C GLU A 14 8.00 -2.86 -4.45
N TRP A 15 7.12 -2.17 -3.73
CA TRP A 15 7.04 -2.24 -2.27
C TRP A 15 6.54 -3.62 -1.81
N VAL A 16 5.50 -4.16 -2.46
CA VAL A 16 4.99 -5.51 -2.18
C VAL A 16 6.07 -6.57 -2.44
N GLU A 17 6.81 -6.47 -3.54
CA GLU A 17 7.93 -7.38 -3.85
C GLU A 17 9.05 -7.26 -2.81
N LYS A 18 9.43 -6.04 -2.44
CA LYS A 18 10.49 -5.76 -1.46
C LYS A 18 10.21 -6.36 -0.08
N TYR A 19 8.95 -6.38 0.35
CA TYR A 19 8.54 -6.90 1.65
C TYR A 19 7.95 -8.32 1.60
N ASP A 20 8.08 -8.99 0.45
CA ASP A 20 7.59 -10.35 0.16
C ASP A 20 6.10 -10.51 0.52
N LEU A 21 5.30 -9.50 0.16
CA LEU A 21 3.86 -9.43 0.43
C LEU A 21 3.01 -10.02 -0.70
N ILE A 22 3.63 -10.78 -1.62
CA ILE A 22 2.96 -11.38 -2.77
C ILE A 22 1.86 -12.38 -2.32
N GLN A 23 2.04 -13.02 -1.16
CA GLN A 23 1.04 -13.88 -0.51
C GLN A 23 0.14 -13.11 0.51
N GLY A 24 0.22 -11.78 0.50
CA GLY A 24 -0.48 -10.88 1.42
C GLY A 24 0.14 -10.81 2.81
N CYS A 25 -0.64 -10.32 3.79
CA CYS A 25 -0.28 -10.27 5.20
C CYS A 25 -0.63 -11.56 5.97
N SER A 26 -0.80 -12.69 5.26
CA SER A 26 -1.24 -13.96 5.86
C SER A 26 -0.31 -14.40 6.99
N GLY A 27 -0.85 -14.61 8.19
CA GLY A 27 -0.09 -15.01 9.38
C GLY A 27 0.57 -13.87 10.15
N ARG A 28 0.40 -12.61 9.73
CA ARG A 28 0.84 -11.43 10.49
C ARG A 28 -0.23 -11.01 11.49
N ASP A 29 0.20 -10.60 12.68
CA ASP A 29 -0.71 -10.03 13.67
C ASP A 29 -1.07 -8.57 13.34
N GLN A 30 -2.12 -8.07 13.99
CA GLN A 30 -2.63 -6.71 13.77
C GLN A 30 -1.56 -5.63 13.96
N THR A 31 -0.65 -5.80 14.92
CA THR A 31 0.43 -4.82 15.17
C THR A 31 1.44 -4.82 14.03
N GLN A 32 1.80 -5.98 13.50
CA GLN A 32 2.67 -6.08 12.32
C GLN A 32 2.02 -5.44 11.08
N ILE A 33 0.72 -5.64 10.90
CA ILE A 33 -0.04 -5.03 9.80
C ILE A 33 -0.06 -3.51 9.94
N GLU A 34 -0.32 -2.98 11.12
CA GLU A 34 -0.30 -1.54 11.39
C GLU A 34 1.11 -0.92 11.19
N GLN A 35 2.16 -1.64 11.56
CA GLN A 35 3.53 -1.19 11.30
C GLN A 35 3.84 -1.13 9.81
N LEU A 36 3.39 -2.11 9.03
CA LEU A 36 3.52 -2.10 7.57
C LEU A 36 2.74 -0.96 6.94
N ALA A 37 1.52 -0.70 7.42
CA ALA A 37 0.70 0.43 6.98
C ALA A 37 1.44 1.76 7.15
N ARG A 38 1.97 2.00 8.35
CA ARG A 38 2.73 3.23 8.65
C ARG A 38 4.00 3.34 7.81
N ARG A 39 4.70 2.21 7.61
CA ARG A 39 5.91 2.14 6.78
C ARG A 39 5.60 2.48 5.33
N LEU A 40 4.52 1.93 4.80
CA LEU A 40 4.08 2.14 3.43
C LEU A 40 3.77 3.62 3.17
N ILE A 41 3.01 4.26 4.07
CA ILE A 41 2.68 5.68 3.96
C ILE A 41 3.95 6.53 4.01
N ALA A 42 4.85 6.28 4.97
CA ALA A 42 6.09 7.03 5.09
C ALA A 42 7.03 6.85 3.87
N ASP A 43 7.13 5.63 3.34
CA ASP A 43 7.92 5.34 2.15
C ASP A 43 7.30 6.02 0.90
N ALA A 44 5.97 6.04 0.79
CA ALA A 44 5.25 6.71 -0.30
C ALA A 44 5.43 8.24 -0.25
N GLU A 45 5.33 8.85 0.93
CA GLU A 45 5.57 10.28 1.14
C GLU A 45 7.01 10.68 0.77
N ALA A 46 7.99 9.84 1.12
CA ALA A 46 9.40 10.06 0.78
C ALA A 46 9.64 10.02 -0.75
N GLU A 47 8.86 9.23 -1.49
CA GLU A 47 8.84 9.18 -2.96
C GLU A 47 8.03 10.35 -3.58
N GLY A 48 7.35 11.16 -2.77
CA GLY A 48 6.48 12.24 -3.21
C GLY A 48 5.16 11.73 -3.81
N ILE A 49 4.71 10.55 -3.39
CA ILE A 49 3.41 9.98 -3.73
C ILE A 49 2.41 10.45 -2.68
N SER A 50 1.28 11.01 -3.13
CA SER A 50 0.24 11.45 -2.20
C SER A 50 -0.54 10.27 -1.65
N GLU A 51 -1.04 10.39 -0.42
CA GLU A 51 -1.93 9.39 0.19
C GLU A 51 -3.17 9.12 -0.68
N ILE A 52 -3.65 10.13 -1.40
CA ILE A 52 -4.79 10.01 -2.33
C ILE A 52 -4.43 9.12 -3.51
N ASP A 53 -3.30 9.40 -4.20
CA ASP A 53 -2.84 8.59 -5.33
C ASP A 53 -2.57 7.14 -4.89
N LEU A 54 -2.01 6.95 -3.69
CA LEU A 54 -1.76 5.65 -3.09
C LEU A 54 -3.05 4.89 -2.81
N THR A 55 -4.06 5.56 -2.24
CA THR A 55 -5.36 4.98 -1.93
C THR A 55 -6.13 4.61 -3.20
N GLU A 56 -6.09 5.46 -4.22
CA GLU A 56 -6.68 5.14 -5.54
C GLU A 56 -6.00 3.94 -6.20
N ALA A 57 -4.67 3.89 -6.15
CA ALA A 57 -3.90 2.75 -6.67
C ALA A 57 -4.22 1.45 -5.92
N PHE A 58 -4.45 1.50 -4.60
CA PHE A 58 -4.89 0.33 -3.82
C PHE A 58 -6.27 -0.20 -4.22
N ASN A 59 -7.24 0.69 -4.43
CA ASN A 59 -8.63 0.31 -4.72
C ASN A 59 -8.81 -0.35 -6.09
N GLU A 60 -7.93 -0.05 -7.06
CA GLU A 60 -8.02 -0.60 -8.42
C GLU A 60 -7.02 -1.74 -8.70
N THR A 61 -6.03 -1.97 -7.83
CA THR A 61 -5.05 -3.05 -8.02
C THR A 61 -5.51 -4.38 -7.41
N ARG A 62 -4.84 -5.46 -7.81
CA ARG A 62 -5.05 -6.84 -7.32
C ARG A 62 -4.73 -7.00 -5.81
N TYR A 63 -4.36 -5.92 -5.13
CA TYR A 63 -4.00 -5.85 -3.72
C TYR A 63 -5.17 -5.47 -2.82
N SER A 64 -6.42 -5.68 -3.26
CA SER A 64 -7.63 -5.43 -2.46
C SER A 64 -7.58 -6.06 -1.07
N ALA A 65 -6.92 -7.22 -0.91
CA ALA A 65 -6.68 -7.86 0.39
C ALA A 65 -5.82 -7.04 1.37
N LEU A 66 -4.94 -6.16 0.86
CA LEU A 66 -4.21 -5.18 1.66
C LEU A 66 -5.03 -3.89 1.84
N ALA A 67 -5.83 -3.49 0.86
CA ALA A 67 -6.71 -2.32 0.97
C ALA A 67 -7.69 -2.47 2.15
N ASP A 68 -8.31 -3.64 2.31
CA ASP A 68 -9.18 -3.97 3.47
C ASP A 68 -8.46 -3.91 4.83
N LEU A 69 -7.13 -4.03 4.86
CA LEU A 69 -6.30 -3.96 6.06
C LEU A 69 -5.81 -2.54 6.39
N LEU A 70 -5.70 -1.69 5.37
CA LEU A 70 -5.20 -0.31 5.48
C LEU A 70 -6.33 0.71 5.64
N MET A 71 -7.55 0.38 5.20
CA MET A 71 -8.70 1.22 5.47
C MET A 71 -9.03 1.20 6.96
N PRO A 72 -9.09 2.36 7.64
CA PRO A 72 -9.53 2.40 9.03
C PRO A 72 -10.96 1.86 9.09
N LYS A 73 -11.19 0.79 9.86
CA LYS A 73 -12.54 0.33 10.17
C LYS A 73 -13.25 1.41 10.99
N THR A 74 -14.09 2.19 10.34
CA THR A 74 -15.17 2.96 10.99
C THR A 74 -16.17 2.03 11.67
#